data_AF-A0A7Z0EF68-F1
#
_entry.id   AF-A0A7Z0EF68-F1
#
_cell.length_a   1.000
_cell.length_b   1.000
_cell.length_c   1.000
_cell.angle_alpha   90.00
_cell.angle_beta   90.00
_cell.angle_gamma   90.00
#
_symmetry.space_group_name_H-M   'P 1'
#
loop_
_entity.id
_entity.type
_entity.pdbx_description
1 polymer ?
#
loop_
_entity_poly.entity_id
_entity_poly.type
_entity_poly.pdbx_seq_one_letter_code
_entity_poly.pdbx_strand_id
1 'polypeptide(L)'
;MDDLMRTVLLRLPFATSVIVPLGFLWHYWRRANAFVPRAASSPWARIVRRHVWFTRTASAVAFGAVAAMLLDLGAFGRDYDGWSSFLIPLTLAIVCIGALACLSAAEPRGLAGAAGHLDLTTRSLWSFGRRFAFASWILVAVLLLVTLLLAGLASSTDDDGRYSRLTITLGTMAAASTTFPGWYFGVPVFIGVALLTAVTGLALWAGARPSLAVDPAERTLDVWLRRLHTRTVLTLGGGALTLTLAWMLISIGGAGTMAYSAPAGNLGTITVGSPLAAVAVPLTVLGLILQGIGVALLLLPLLTKQPQLLLRDEATSPPEPPDATDGVRATALRS
;
A
#
# COMPACT_ATOMS: atom_id res chain seq x y z
N MET A 1 -36.37 0.98 -15.05
CA MET A 1 -35.48 -0.03 -14.42
C MET A 1 -34.02 0.30 -14.68
N ASP A 2 -33.69 0.89 -15.83
CA ASP A 2 -32.32 1.21 -16.24
C ASP A 2 -31.60 2.26 -15.38
N ASP A 3 -32.30 3.32 -14.92
CA ASP A 3 -31.66 4.35 -14.08
C ASP A 3 -31.24 3.83 -12.70
N LEU A 4 -32.02 2.93 -12.11
CA LEU A 4 -31.69 2.33 -10.82
C LEU A 4 -30.51 1.37 -10.97
N MET A 5 -30.46 0.59 -12.04
CA MET A 5 -29.34 -0.31 -12.34
C MET A 5 -28.06 0.49 -12.64
N ARG A 6 -28.16 1.60 -13.36
CA ARG A 6 -27.04 2.52 -13.63
C ARG A 6 -26.52 3.17 -12.36
N THR A 7 -27.42 3.63 -11.48
CA THR A 7 -27.06 4.23 -10.20
C THR A 7 -26.40 3.22 -9.26
N VAL A 8 -26.90 1.98 -9.23
CA VAL A 8 -26.29 0.89 -8.45
C VAL A 8 -24.91 0.54 -9.01
N LEU A 9 -24.76 0.38 -10.33
CA LEU A 9 -23.48 0.11 -10.98
C LEU A 9 -22.45 1.23 -10.76
N LEU A 10 -22.87 2.49 -10.72
CA LEU A 10 -22.01 3.63 -10.39
C LEU A 10 -21.58 3.63 -8.91
N ARG A 11 -22.41 3.12 -8.00
CA ARG A 11 -22.14 3.13 -6.55
C ARG A 11 -21.45 1.87 -6.02
N LEU A 12 -21.50 0.76 -6.76
CA LEU A 12 -20.92 -0.52 -6.37
C LEU A 12 -19.37 -0.49 -6.25
N PRO A 13 -18.63 0.20 -7.14
CA PRO A 13 -17.20 0.45 -6.96
C PRO A 13 -16.89 1.19 -5.66
N PHE A 14 -17.73 2.16 -5.30
CA PHE A 14 -17.57 2.92 -4.07
C PHE A 14 -17.83 2.05 -2.83
N ALA A 15 -18.92 1.28 -2.83
CA ALA A 15 -19.26 0.38 -1.73
C ALA A 15 -18.15 -0.65 -1.45
N THR A 16 -17.64 -1.32 -2.50
CA THR A 16 -16.53 -2.29 -2.36
C THR A 16 -15.24 -1.62 -1.90
N SER A 17 -14.93 -0.43 -2.43
CA SER A 17 -13.76 0.37 -2.04
C SER A 17 -13.84 0.95 -0.63
N VAL A 18 -15.00 0.91 0.03
CA VAL A 18 -15.20 1.38 1.40
C VAL A 18 -15.31 0.20 2.37
N ILE A 19 -16.13 -0.80 2.04
CA ILE A 19 -16.40 -1.96 2.92
C ILE A 19 -15.15 -2.81 3.13
N VAL A 20 -14.40 -3.13 2.07
CA VAL A 20 -13.19 -3.96 2.15
C VAL A 20 -12.11 -3.32 3.02
N PRO A 21 -11.70 -2.04 2.79
CA PRO A 21 -10.75 -1.40 3.69
C PRO A 21 -11.29 -1.29 5.10
N LEU A 22 -12.56 -0.96 5.32
CA LEU A 22 -13.13 -0.88 6.67
C LEU A 22 -13.02 -2.22 7.42
N GLY A 23 -13.34 -3.34 6.78
CA GLY A 23 -13.19 -4.67 7.39
C GLY A 23 -11.73 -5.00 7.73
N PHE A 24 -10.81 -4.69 6.81
CA PHE A 24 -9.37 -4.91 7.03
C PHE A 24 -8.83 -4.01 8.16
N LEU A 25 -9.21 -2.73 8.14
CA LEU A 25 -8.83 -1.73 9.14
C LEU A 25 -9.39 -2.09 10.51
N TRP A 26 -10.63 -2.57 10.58
CA TRP A 26 -11.25 -3.03 11.82
C TRP A 26 -10.50 -4.21 12.43
N HIS A 27 -10.21 -5.23 11.61
CA HIS A 27 -9.43 -6.38 12.06
C HIS A 27 -8.02 -5.97 12.51
N TYR A 28 -7.38 -5.08 11.75
CA TYR A 28 -6.04 -4.61 12.03
C TYR A 28 -5.98 -3.76 13.30
N TRP A 29 -6.92 -2.83 13.48
CA TRP A 29 -7.00 -1.93 14.61
C TRP A 29 -7.18 -2.68 15.93
N ARG A 30 -7.93 -3.79 15.94
CA ARG A 30 -8.09 -4.67 17.10
C ARG A 30 -6.80 -5.33 17.56
N ARG A 31 -5.87 -5.67 16.66
CA ARG A 31 -4.63 -6.39 17.00
C ARG A 31 -3.46 -5.47 17.38
N ALA A 32 -3.56 -4.17 17.11
CA ALA A 32 -2.43 -3.25 17.20
C ALA A 32 -2.25 -2.64 18.61
N ASN A 33 -2.01 -3.46 19.64
CA ASN A 33 -1.52 -2.99 20.94
C ASN A 33 -0.04 -3.34 21.07
N ALA A 34 0.85 -2.40 20.75
CA ALA A 34 2.27 -2.53 21.00
C ALA A 34 2.64 -1.68 22.21
N PHE A 35 2.97 -2.35 23.31
CA PHE A 35 3.51 -1.76 24.52
C PHE A 35 4.99 -1.44 24.30
N VAL A 36 5.42 -0.21 24.61
CA VAL A 36 6.84 0.15 24.59
C VAL A 36 7.17 0.86 25.90
N PRO A 37 8.13 0.34 26.70
CA PRO A 37 8.57 0.98 27.94
C PRO A 37 9.11 2.41 27.73
N ARG A 38 9.04 3.18 28.81
CA ARG A 38 9.17 4.65 28.85
C ARG A 38 10.58 5.16 28.53
N ALA A 39 10.63 6.24 27.74
CA ALA A 39 11.73 7.22 27.70
C ALA A 39 11.18 8.64 27.43
N ALA A 40 10.22 9.09 28.23
CA ALA A 40 9.42 10.31 27.99
C ALA A 40 10.24 11.63 27.95
N SER A 41 11.42 11.66 28.55
CA SER A 41 12.37 12.79 28.52
C SER A 41 13.54 12.60 27.55
N SER A 42 13.60 11.49 26.81
CA SER A 42 14.75 11.19 25.95
C SER A 42 14.70 11.95 24.61
N PRO A 43 15.87 12.25 24.00
CA PRO A 43 15.96 12.71 22.61
C PRO A 43 15.17 11.82 21.63
N TRP A 44 15.09 10.52 21.91
CA TRP A 44 14.32 9.53 21.13
C TRP A 44 12.82 9.82 21.08
N ALA A 45 12.22 10.41 22.12
CA ALA A 45 10.80 10.77 22.08
C ALA A 45 10.49 11.81 20.98
N ARG A 46 11.42 12.72 20.67
CA ARG A 46 11.27 13.66 19.55
C ARG A 46 11.42 12.96 18.20
N ILE A 47 12.40 12.07 18.07
CA ILE A 47 12.65 11.27 16.86
C ILE A 47 11.42 10.40 16.53
N VAL A 48 10.91 9.66 17.52
CA VAL A 48 9.72 8.81 17.37
C VAL A 48 8.50 9.63 16.96
N ARG A 49 8.23 10.75 17.63
CA ARG A 49 7.09 11.63 17.30
C ARG A 49 7.21 12.18 15.88
N ARG A 50 8.40 12.63 15.49
CA ARG A 50 8.69 13.13 14.15
C ARG A 50 8.44 12.03 13.11
N HIS A 51 9.00 10.83 13.30
CA HIS A 51 8.83 9.72 12.37
C HIS A 51 7.36 9.27 12.24
N VAL A 52 6.63 9.15 13.35
CA VAL A 52 5.20 8.83 13.34
C VAL A 52 4.40 9.92 12.63
N TRP A 53 4.72 11.20 12.84
CA TRP A 53 4.04 12.30 12.17
C TRP A 53 4.29 12.28 10.65
N PHE A 54 5.54 12.05 10.23
CA PHE A 54 5.87 11.95 8.80
C PHE A 54 5.24 10.74 8.12
N THR A 55 5.24 9.57 8.76
CA THR A 55 4.57 8.38 8.20
C THR A 55 3.06 8.57 8.06
N ARG A 56 2.42 9.23 9.04
CA ARG A 56 0.99 9.58 8.97
C ARG A 56 0.69 10.61 7.90
N THR A 57 1.48 11.67 7.79
CA THR A 57 1.29 12.71 6.76
C THR A 57 1.52 12.15 5.36
N ALA A 58 2.57 11.35 5.15
CA ALA A 58 2.79 10.66 3.88
C ALA A 58 1.61 9.77 3.49
N SER A 59 1.09 8.98 4.43
CA SER A 59 -0.09 8.13 4.21
C SER A 59 -1.38 8.93 3.99
N ALA A 60 -1.59 10.03 4.72
CA ALA A 60 -2.73 10.92 4.52
C ALA A 60 -2.72 11.60 3.15
N VAL A 61 -1.54 12.08 2.71
CA VAL A 61 -1.35 12.66 1.38
C VAL A 61 -1.57 11.58 0.31
N ALA A 62 -1.00 10.39 0.50
CA ALA A 62 -1.16 9.26 -0.42
C ALA A 62 -2.64 8.88 -0.60
N PHE A 63 -3.33 8.67 0.53
CA PHE A 63 -4.74 8.34 0.56
C PHE A 63 -5.62 9.46 0.02
N GLY A 64 -5.35 10.72 0.42
CA GLY A 64 -6.13 11.88 0.01
C GLY A 64 -6.12 12.08 -1.51
N ALA A 65 -4.97 11.94 -2.16
CA ALA A 65 -4.91 12.06 -3.62
C ALA A 65 -5.63 10.89 -4.32
N VAL A 66 -5.46 9.66 -3.84
CA VAL A 66 -6.19 8.49 -4.39
C VAL A 66 -7.70 8.64 -4.19
N ALA A 67 -8.14 9.12 -3.02
CA ALA A 67 -9.55 9.39 -2.75
C ALA A 67 -10.10 10.51 -3.66
N ALA A 68 -9.33 11.56 -3.89
CA ALA A 68 -9.69 12.63 -4.83
C ALA A 68 -9.86 12.09 -6.26
N MET A 69 -8.98 11.19 -6.71
CA MET A 69 -9.13 10.53 -8.02
C MET A 69 -10.35 9.61 -8.08
N LEU A 70 -10.62 8.84 -7.02
CA LEU A 70 -11.78 7.94 -6.97
C LEU A 70 -13.11 8.70 -6.97
N LEU A 71 -13.09 9.92 -6.48
CA LEU A 71 -14.24 10.83 -6.45
C LEU A 71 -14.28 11.79 -7.64
N ASP A 72 -13.33 11.66 -8.59
CA ASP A 72 -13.21 12.49 -9.79
C ASP A 72 -13.13 14.00 -9.49
N LEU A 73 -12.40 14.37 -8.43
CA LEU A 73 -12.35 15.75 -7.93
C LEU A 73 -11.30 16.60 -8.66
N GLY A 74 -11.77 17.52 -9.51
CA GLY A 74 -10.99 18.62 -10.07
C GLY A 74 -9.80 18.14 -10.91
N ALA A 75 -8.60 18.62 -10.61
CA ALA A 75 -7.37 18.26 -11.33
C ALA A 75 -6.92 16.80 -11.15
N PHE A 76 -7.55 16.06 -10.24
CA PHE A 76 -7.31 14.62 -10.04
C PHE A 76 -8.35 13.76 -10.76
N GLY A 77 -9.23 14.37 -11.55
CA GLY A 77 -10.20 13.62 -12.35
C GLY A 77 -9.50 12.57 -13.21
N ARG A 78 -10.11 11.39 -13.33
CA ARG A 78 -9.55 10.32 -14.16
C ARG A 78 -9.70 10.74 -15.61
N ASP A 79 -8.59 11.18 -16.19
CA ASP A 79 -8.47 11.20 -17.63
C ASP A 79 -8.43 9.75 -18.11
N TYR A 80 -9.55 9.30 -18.68
CA TYR A 80 -9.70 7.94 -19.19
C TYR A 80 -8.84 7.70 -20.44
N ASP A 81 -8.45 8.77 -21.13
CA ASP A 81 -7.59 8.73 -22.32
C ASP A 81 -6.11 9.01 -21.96
N GLY A 82 -5.85 9.44 -20.72
CA GLY A 82 -4.54 9.80 -20.20
C GLY A 82 -3.83 8.66 -19.46
N TRP A 83 -2.52 8.48 -19.73
CA TRP A 83 -1.67 7.52 -19.00
C TRP A 83 -1.35 7.95 -17.57
N SER A 84 -1.55 9.23 -17.26
CA SER A 84 -1.31 9.81 -15.94
C SER A 84 -2.12 9.12 -14.85
N SER A 85 -3.37 8.73 -15.16
CA SER A 85 -4.27 8.06 -14.22
C SER A 85 -3.65 6.79 -13.63
N PHE A 86 -2.93 5.99 -14.41
CA PHE A 86 -2.31 4.76 -13.92
C PHE A 86 -1.01 4.99 -13.15
N LEU A 87 -0.35 6.14 -13.34
CA LEU A 87 0.92 6.44 -12.68
C LEU A 87 0.76 7.12 -11.34
N ILE A 88 -0.34 7.82 -11.08
CA ILE A 88 -0.50 8.61 -9.85
C ILE A 88 -0.26 7.78 -8.57
N PRO A 89 -0.79 6.55 -8.40
CA PRO A 89 -0.49 5.76 -7.21
C PRO A 89 1.01 5.48 -7.07
N LEU A 90 1.70 5.18 -8.19
CA LEU A 90 3.13 4.89 -8.20
C LEU A 90 3.98 6.12 -7.88
N THR A 91 3.74 7.24 -8.57
CA THR A 91 4.50 8.49 -8.37
C THR A 91 4.34 9.02 -6.96
N LEU A 92 3.12 8.95 -6.42
CA LEU A 92 2.82 9.34 -5.05
C LEU A 92 3.54 8.47 -4.03
N ALA A 93 3.54 7.15 -4.21
CA ALA A 93 4.30 6.25 -3.36
C ALA A 93 5.81 6.49 -3.47
N ILE A 94 6.34 6.74 -4.68
CA ILE A 94 7.75 7.10 -4.90
C ILE A 94 8.13 8.34 -4.10
N VAL A 95 7.34 9.43 -4.20
CA VAL A 95 7.60 10.68 -3.48
C VAL A 95 7.50 10.48 -1.97
N CYS A 96 6.45 9.81 -1.48
CA CYS A 96 6.27 9.54 -0.06
C CYS A 96 7.39 8.67 0.53
N ILE A 97 7.77 7.58 -0.16
CA ILE A 97 8.84 6.69 0.29
C ILE A 97 10.20 7.39 0.20
N GLY A 98 10.45 8.16 -0.85
CA GLY A 98 11.66 8.97 -1.00
C GLY A 98 11.82 9.99 0.13
N ALA A 99 10.74 10.70 0.49
CA ALA A 99 10.75 11.62 1.63
C ALA A 99 11.05 10.89 2.95
N LEU A 100 10.47 9.70 3.17
CA LEU A 100 10.77 8.87 4.34
C LEU A 100 12.23 8.41 4.36
N ALA A 101 12.78 8.03 3.21
CA ALA A 101 14.19 7.64 3.09
C ALA A 101 15.15 8.79 3.44
N CYS A 102 14.85 10.00 2.96
CA CYS A 102 15.63 11.20 3.28
C CYS A 102 15.59 11.52 4.78
N LEU A 103 14.44 11.33 5.44
CA LEU A 103 14.33 11.54 6.89
C LEU A 103 15.20 10.55 7.67
N SER A 104 15.17 9.27 7.32
CA SER A 104 16.04 8.26 7.94
C SER A 104 17.53 8.55 7.72
N ALA A 105 17.87 9.20 6.61
CA ALA A 105 19.24 9.60 6.32
C ALA A 105 19.73 10.79 7.17
N ALA A 106 18.82 11.68 7.60
CA ALA A 106 19.14 12.95 8.25
C ALA A 106 19.15 12.92 9.79
N GLU A 107 18.75 11.82 10.43
CA GLU A 107 18.73 11.75 11.90
C GLU A 107 20.15 11.79 12.50
N PRO A 108 20.44 12.70 13.47
CA PRO A 108 21.76 12.85 14.07
C PRO A 108 22.21 11.54 14.73
N ARG A 109 23.22 10.90 14.15
CA ARG A 109 23.74 9.58 14.53
C ARG A 109 24.70 9.62 15.73
N GLY A 110 24.50 10.56 16.64
CA GLY A 110 25.52 10.98 17.61
C GLY A 110 25.13 10.73 19.05
N LEU A 111 25.05 9.47 19.47
CA LEU A 111 25.30 9.02 20.85
C LEU A 111 25.86 7.58 20.85
N ALA A 112 26.56 7.19 19.78
CA ALA A 112 27.42 6.01 19.82
C ALA A 112 28.58 6.34 20.77
N GLY A 113 28.38 6.04 22.05
CA GLY A 113 29.43 6.11 23.06
C GLY A 113 30.66 5.35 22.58
N ALA A 114 31.82 5.94 22.81
CA ALA A 114 33.14 5.53 22.32
C ALA A 114 33.65 4.16 22.84
N ALA A 115 32.79 3.20 23.15
CA ALA A 115 33.17 1.88 23.64
C ALA A 115 32.97 0.83 22.54
N GLY A 116 34.07 0.20 22.13
CA GLY A 116 34.17 -0.77 21.04
C GLY A 116 33.36 -2.05 21.23
N HIS A 117 32.05 -1.98 20.97
CA HIS A 117 31.19 -3.15 20.83
C HIS A 117 30.91 -3.40 19.34
N LEU A 118 31.68 -4.30 18.71
CA LEU A 118 31.36 -4.78 17.37
C LEU A 118 30.25 -5.82 17.45
N ASP A 119 29.02 -5.41 17.12
CA ASP A 119 27.92 -6.33 16.87
C ASP A 119 28.08 -6.94 15.46
N LEU A 120 28.60 -8.16 15.39
CA LEU A 120 28.83 -8.91 14.13
C LEU A 120 27.58 -9.62 13.60
N THR A 121 26.39 -9.33 14.13
CA THR A 121 25.16 -9.95 13.61
C THR A 121 24.90 -9.51 12.17
N THR A 122 24.81 -10.47 11.24
CA THR A 122 24.49 -10.20 9.84
C THR A 122 23.05 -9.69 9.74
N ARG A 123 22.88 -8.41 9.43
CA ARG A 123 21.56 -7.79 9.27
C ARG A 123 21.16 -7.82 7.79
N SER A 124 20.25 -8.71 7.44
CA SER A 124 19.65 -8.73 6.10
C SER A 124 18.44 -7.81 6.05
N LEU A 125 18.10 -7.30 4.87
CA LEU A 125 16.91 -6.43 4.64
C LEU A 125 15.59 -7.08 5.12
N TRP A 126 15.59 -8.40 5.30
CA TRP A 126 14.47 -9.21 5.71
C TRP A 126 14.30 -9.31 7.23
N SER A 127 15.28 -8.87 8.03
CA SER A 127 15.27 -9.07 9.49
C SER A 127 14.22 -8.23 10.22
N PHE A 128 13.82 -7.09 9.63
CA PHE A 128 12.87 -6.15 10.25
C PHE A 128 11.45 -6.24 9.69
N GLY A 129 11.24 -6.96 8.58
CA GLY A 129 9.93 -7.13 7.96
C GLY A 129 9.41 -8.56 8.06
N ARG A 130 8.09 -8.72 7.99
CA ARG A 130 7.47 -10.05 7.92
C ARG A 130 7.70 -10.60 6.51
N ARG A 131 8.26 -11.81 6.36
CA ARG A 131 8.58 -12.43 5.05
C ARG A 131 7.38 -12.40 4.07
N PHE A 132 6.18 -12.63 4.59
CA PHE A 132 4.95 -12.57 3.81
C PHE A 132 4.66 -11.19 3.18
N ALA A 133 5.07 -10.09 3.82
CA ALA A 133 4.86 -8.74 3.27
C ALA A 133 5.72 -8.49 2.02
N PHE A 134 6.97 -8.96 2.03
CA PHE A 134 7.85 -8.91 0.86
C PHE A 134 7.33 -9.84 -0.25
N ALA A 135 6.95 -11.07 0.10
CA ALA A 135 6.40 -12.01 -0.87
C ALA A 135 5.13 -11.46 -1.55
N SER A 136 4.20 -10.87 -0.78
CA SER A 136 3.01 -10.24 -1.35
C SER A 136 3.35 -9.05 -2.25
N TRP A 137 4.34 -8.25 -1.85
CA TRP A 137 4.79 -7.10 -2.65
C TRP A 137 5.35 -7.54 -4.01
N ILE A 138 6.26 -8.53 -4.00
CA ILE A 138 6.86 -9.10 -5.20
C ILE A 138 5.80 -9.76 -6.09
N LEU A 139 4.88 -10.52 -5.49
CA LEU A 139 3.80 -11.17 -6.23
C LEU A 139 2.93 -10.15 -6.97
N VAL A 140 2.49 -9.09 -6.31
CA VAL A 140 1.67 -8.03 -6.93
C VAL A 140 2.46 -7.32 -8.03
N ALA A 141 3.75 -7.03 -7.81
CA ALA A 141 4.60 -6.43 -8.85
C ALA A 141 4.67 -7.34 -10.09
N VAL A 142 4.93 -8.64 -9.92
CA VAL A 142 4.99 -9.61 -11.02
C VAL A 142 3.65 -9.70 -11.75
N LEU A 143 2.53 -9.80 -11.02
CA LEU A 143 1.20 -9.84 -11.62
C LEU A 143 0.93 -8.58 -12.46
N LEU A 144 1.27 -7.39 -11.95
CA LEU A 144 1.15 -6.13 -12.69
C LEU A 144 1.98 -6.15 -13.98
N LEU A 145 3.25 -6.57 -13.91
CA LEU A 145 4.13 -6.64 -15.07
C LEU A 145 3.62 -7.64 -16.13
N VAL A 146 3.12 -8.80 -15.71
CA VAL A 146 2.52 -9.80 -16.61
C VAL A 146 1.24 -9.26 -17.25
N THR A 147 0.36 -8.62 -16.48
CA THR A 147 -0.86 -8.00 -17.02
C THR A 147 -0.53 -6.93 -18.05
N LEU A 148 0.46 -6.06 -17.78
CA LEU A 148 0.92 -5.04 -18.71
C LEU A 148 1.50 -5.63 -19.99
N LEU A 149 2.29 -6.70 -19.88
CA LEU A 149 2.87 -7.37 -21.04
C LEU A 149 1.77 -7.98 -21.93
N LEU A 150 0.82 -8.71 -21.32
CA LEU A 150 -0.29 -9.31 -22.04
C LEU A 150 -1.20 -8.25 -22.68
N ALA A 151 -1.49 -7.16 -21.97
CA ALA A 151 -2.27 -6.06 -22.51
C ALA A 151 -1.54 -5.32 -23.64
N GLY A 152 -0.22 -5.12 -23.50
CA GLY A 152 0.62 -4.59 -24.57
C GLY A 152 0.59 -5.46 -25.83
N LEU A 153 0.73 -6.78 -25.69
CA LEU A 153 0.67 -7.71 -26.80
C LEU A 153 -0.72 -7.79 -27.47
N ALA A 154 -1.79 -7.59 -26.71
CA ALA A 154 -3.17 -7.59 -27.23
C ALA A 154 -3.60 -6.24 -27.83
N SER A 155 -2.84 -5.16 -27.58
CA SER A 155 -3.20 -3.82 -28.02
C SER A 155 -2.97 -3.57 -29.50
N SER A 156 -3.78 -2.68 -30.07
CA SER A 156 -3.73 -2.19 -31.44
C SER A 156 -3.34 -0.71 -31.46
N THR A 157 -2.80 -0.24 -32.58
CA THR A 157 -2.43 1.16 -32.79
C THR A 157 -3.66 2.04 -32.99
N ASP A 158 -3.63 3.25 -32.44
CA ASP A 158 -4.54 4.33 -32.80
C ASP A 158 -4.09 5.07 -34.07
N ASP A 159 -4.82 6.12 -34.42
CA ASP A 159 -4.58 6.95 -35.62
C ASP A 159 -3.21 7.66 -35.57
N ASP A 160 -2.63 7.83 -34.37
CA ASP A 160 -1.30 8.40 -34.12
C ASP A 160 -0.20 7.31 -34.04
N GLY A 161 -0.53 6.04 -34.27
CA GLY A 161 0.41 4.91 -34.17
C GLY A 161 0.72 4.48 -32.73
N ARG A 162 -0.01 4.96 -31.72
CA ARG A 162 0.17 4.58 -30.33
C ARG A 162 -0.63 3.32 -30.03
N TYR A 163 0.00 2.36 -29.36
CA TYR A 163 -0.65 1.13 -28.90
C TYR A 163 -1.55 1.41 -27.68
N SER A 164 -2.71 2.02 -27.92
CA SER A 164 -3.64 2.57 -26.92
C SER A 164 -5.08 2.05 -27.07
N ARG A 165 -5.37 1.28 -28.13
CA ARG A 165 -6.74 0.80 -28.44
C ARG A 165 -6.81 -0.72 -28.48
N LEU A 166 -8.01 -1.24 -28.25
CA LEU A 166 -8.40 -2.61 -28.62
C LEU A 166 -9.41 -2.51 -29.75
N THR A 167 -9.06 -3.05 -30.92
CA THR A 167 -9.91 -2.99 -32.11
C THR A 167 -10.51 -4.36 -32.41
N ILE A 168 -11.83 -4.40 -32.59
CA ILE A 168 -12.56 -5.60 -33.01
C ILE A 168 -13.08 -5.35 -34.43
N THR A 169 -12.58 -6.12 -35.39
CA THR A 169 -12.99 -6.05 -36.79
C THR A 169 -14.15 -7.00 -37.08
N LEU A 170 -15.26 -6.48 -37.60
CA LEU A 170 -16.38 -7.27 -38.13
C LEU A 170 -16.36 -7.23 -39.65
N GLY A 171 -15.83 -8.29 -40.27
CA GLY A 171 -15.70 -8.36 -41.72
C GLY A 171 -14.75 -7.29 -42.27
N THR A 172 -15.00 -6.82 -43.49
CA THR A 172 -14.12 -5.90 -44.22
C THR A 172 -14.46 -4.41 -44.03
N MET A 173 -15.60 -4.09 -43.40
CA MET A 173 -16.20 -2.74 -43.48
C MET A 173 -16.46 -2.07 -42.12
N ALA A 174 -16.44 -2.81 -41.01
CA ALA A 174 -16.77 -2.25 -39.69
C ALA A 174 -15.73 -2.66 -38.64
N ALA A 175 -15.27 -1.67 -37.86
CA ALA A 175 -14.41 -1.89 -36.70
C ALA A 175 -14.93 -1.09 -35.51
N ALA A 176 -14.99 -1.72 -34.35
CA ALA A 176 -15.22 -1.05 -33.08
C ALA A 176 -13.91 -0.94 -32.32
N SER A 177 -13.68 0.18 -31.62
CA SER A 177 -12.48 0.34 -30.80
C SER A 177 -12.79 1.01 -29.46
N THR A 178 -12.00 0.67 -28.45
CA THR A 178 -11.99 1.33 -27.12
C THR A 178 -10.57 1.58 -26.69
N THR A 179 -10.41 2.55 -25.79
CA THR A 179 -9.20 2.71 -24.99
C THR A 179 -8.88 1.41 -24.25
N PHE A 180 -7.62 0.98 -24.35
CA PHE A 180 -7.11 -0.25 -23.79
C PHE A 180 -5.70 -0.02 -23.24
N PRO A 181 -5.32 -0.63 -22.09
CA PRO A 181 -4.01 -0.39 -21.47
C PRO A 181 -2.86 -1.11 -22.21
N GLY A 182 -2.64 -0.74 -23.47
CA GLY A 182 -1.55 -1.23 -24.31
C GLY A 182 -0.18 -0.62 -24.00
N TRP A 183 0.79 -0.74 -24.91
CA TRP A 183 2.16 -0.26 -24.67
C TRP A 183 2.27 1.25 -24.39
N TYR A 184 1.38 2.06 -24.96
CA TYR A 184 1.34 3.51 -24.69
C TYR A 184 1.18 3.81 -23.19
N PHE A 185 0.34 3.02 -22.52
CA PHE A 185 0.12 3.10 -21.07
C PHE A 185 1.13 2.25 -20.29
N GLY A 186 1.49 1.08 -20.84
CA GLY A 186 2.32 0.09 -20.16
C GLY A 186 3.77 0.53 -19.96
N VAL A 187 4.41 1.15 -20.96
CA VAL A 187 5.82 1.58 -20.85
C VAL A 187 6.05 2.57 -19.70
N PRO A 188 5.27 3.66 -19.56
CA PRO A 188 5.38 4.53 -18.39
C PRO A 188 5.18 3.78 -17.06
N VAL A 189 4.23 2.84 -17.01
CA VAL A 189 3.97 2.05 -15.78
C VAL A 189 5.13 1.11 -15.47
N PHE A 190 5.76 0.47 -16.47
CA PHE A 190 6.99 -0.30 -16.27
C PHE A 190 8.10 0.53 -15.63
N ILE A 191 8.32 1.74 -16.14
CA ILE A 191 9.29 2.69 -15.57
C ILE A 191 8.89 3.06 -14.13
N GLY A 192 7.61 3.34 -13.88
CA GLY A 192 7.10 3.64 -12.55
C GLY A 192 7.32 2.50 -11.55
N VAL A 193 7.08 1.25 -11.95
CA VAL A 193 7.34 0.07 -11.11
C VAL A 193 8.82 -0.10 -10.84
N ALA A 194 9.69 0.10 -11.84
CA ALA A 194 11.15 0.03 -11.66
C ALA A 194 11.65 1.10 -10.68
N LEU A 195 11.21 2.35 -10.83
CA LEU A 195 11.54 3.45 -9.94
C LEU A 195 11.02 3.21 -8.51
N LEU A 196 9.78 2.75 -8.37
CA LEU A 196 9.21 2.41 -7.07
C LEU A 196 10.00 1.28 -6.40
N THR A 197 10.43 0.27 -7.16
CA THR A 197 11.28 -0.82 -6.66
C THR A 197 12.63 -0.29 -6.17
N ALA A 198 13.28 0.57 -6.95
CA ALA A 198 14.57 1.16 -6.60
C ALA A 198 14.47 2.03 -5.35
N VAL A 199 13.48 2.92 -5.27
CA VAL A 199 13.27 3.81 -4.12
C VAL A 199 12.87 3.02 -2.87
N THR A 200 12.05 1.98 -3.02
CA THR A 200 11.71 1.05 -1.93
C THR A 200 12.97 0.35 -1.41
N GLY A 201 13.79 -0.21 -2.30
CA GLY A 201 15.04 -0.87 -1.94
C GLY A 201 16.01 0.08 -1.23
N LEU A 202 16.15 1.31 -1.73
CA LEU A 202 17.02 2.33 -1.16
C LEU A 202 16.52 2.79 0.23
N ALA A 203 15.21 2.98 0.40
CA ALA A 203 14.60 3.32 1.68
C ALA A 203 14.78 2.22 2.74
N LEU A 204 14.64 0.96 2.34
CA LEU A 204 14.86 -0.20 3.22
C LEU A 204 16.34 -0.35 3.58
N TRP A 205 17.22 -0.18 2.60
CA TRP A 205 18.67 -0.23 2.80
C TRP A 205 19.16 0.88 3.74
N ALA A 206 18.70 2.12 3.51
CA ALA A 206 19.02 3.26 4.36
C ALA A 206 18.55 3.08 5.81
N GLY A 207 17.40 2.44 6.02
CA GLY A 207 16.90 2.12 7.37
C GLY A 207 17.62 0.95 8.05
N ALA A 208 18.14 -0.01 7.28
CA ALA A 208 18.83 -1.19 7.83
C ALA A 208 20.29 -0.92 8.23
N ARG A 209 20.99 -0.03 7.51
CA ARG A 209 22.44 0.17 7.63
C ARG A 209 22.96 0.74 8.96
N PRO A 210 22.29 1.70 9.64
CA PRO A 210 22.85 2.31 10.86
C PRO A 210 23.04 1.31 12.00
N SER A 211 24.03 1.53 12.87
CA SER A 211 24.22 0.74 14.10
C SER A 211 23.02 0.87 15.03
N LEU A 212 22.74 -0.16 15.85
CA LEU A 212 21.69 -0.06 16.88
C LEU A 212 22.19 0.81 18.03
N ALA A 213 21.26 1.43 18.78
CA ALA A 213 21.59 2.06 20.05
C ALA A 213 22.25 1.06 21.04
N VAL A 214 23.14 1.59 21.87
CA VAL A 214 23.92 0.81 22.86
C VAL A 214 23.09 0.54 24.10
N ASP A 215 22.34 1.53 24.59
CA ASP A 215 21.44 1.39 25.73
C ASP A 215 20.30 0.40 25.38
N PRO A 216 20.08 -0.67 26.17
CA PRO A 216 18.98 -1.63 25.96
C PRO A 216 17.59 -1.00 25.79
N ALA A 217 17.29 0.09 26.53
CA ALA A 217 16.00 0.77 26.43
C ALA A 217 15.84 1.48 25.08
N GLU A 218 16.88 2.20 24.66
CA GLU A 218 16.93 2.89 23.36
C GLU A 218 17.00 1.92 22.18
N ARG A 219 17.70 0.79 22.34
CA ARG A 219 17.79 -0.28 21.33
C ARG A 219 16.41 -0.84 20.99
N THR A 220 15.57 -1.03 22.00
CA THR A 220 14.19 -1.52 21.80
C THR A 220 13.37 -0.53 20.98
N LEU A 221 13.51 0.77 21.25
CA LEU A 221 12.86 1.85 20.49
C LEU A 221 13.38 1.94 19.04
N ASP A 222 14.69 1.83 18.82
CA ASP A 222 15.30 1.84 17.48
C ASP A 222 14.81 0.65 16.64
N VAL A 223 14.83 -0.57 17.20
CA VAL A 223 14.29 -1.76 16.52
C VAL A 223 12.81 -1.58 16.17
N TRP A 224 12.02 -1.01 17.06
CA TRP A 224 10.61 -0.71 16.79
C TRP A 224 10.44 0.31 15.65
N LEU A 225 11.23 1.39 15.65
CA LEU A 225 11.21 2.40 14.58
C LEU A 225 11.57 1.81 13.22
N ARG A 226 12.61 0.96 13.15
CA ARG A 226 12.99 0.31 11.89
C ARG A 226 11.93 -0.65 11.37
N ARG A 227 11.26 -1.38 12.26
CA ARG A 227 10.11 -2.24 11.91
C ARG A 227 8.94 -1.39 11.41
N LEU A 228 8.66 -0.27 12.06
CA LEU A 228 7.63 0.67 11.62
C LEU A 228 7.95 1.23 10.23
N HIS A 229 9.16 1.76 10.03
CA HIS A 229 9.64 2.26 8.74
C HIS A 229 9.52 1.22 7.63
N THR A 230 10.08 0.02 7.86
CA THR A 230 10.02 -1.10 6.90
C THR A 230 8.58 -1.44 6.54
N ARG A 231 7.70 -1.52 7.54
CA ARG A 231 6.29 -1.81 7.33
C ARG A 231 5.61 -0.69 6.53
N THR A 232 5.83 0.57 6.87
CA THR A 232 5.23 1.72 6.17
C THR A 232 5.66 1.76 4.71
N VAL A 233 6.95 1.60 4.43
CA VAL A 233 7.50 1.55 3.07
C VAL A 233 6.86 0.43 2.26
N LEU A 234 6.80 -0.79 2.81
CA LEU A 234 6.19 -1.94 2.14
C LEU A 234 4.68 -1.77 1.93
N THR A 235 3.95 -1.17 2.88
CA THR A 235 2.51 -0.94 2.75
C THR A 235 2.18 0.17 1.75
N LEU A 236 2.98 1.25 1.70
CA LEU A 236 2.80 2.32 0.72
C LEU A 236 3.10 1.82 -0.69
N GLY A 237 4.26 1.18 -0.88
CA GLY A 237 4.64 0.63 -2.18
C GLY A 237 3.70 -0.50 -2.63
N GLY A 238 3.35 -1.41 -1.71
CA GLY A 238 2.41 -2.49 -1.98
C GLY A 238 1.02 -1.97 -2.33
N GLY A 239 0.51 -0.99 -1.58
CA GLY A 239 -0.78 -0.35 -1.86
C GLY A 239 -0.83 0.31 -3.22
N ALA A 240 0.23 1.04 -3.61
CA ALA A 240 0.33 1.66 -4.93
C ALA A 240 0.38 0.65 -6.07
N LEU A 241 1.17 -0.43 -5.95
CA LEU A 241 1.20 -1.51 -6.94
C LEU A 241 -0.17 -2.20 -7.05
N THR A 242 -0.81 -2.51 -5.93
CA THR A 242 -2.13 -3.15 -5.90
C THR A 242 -3.20 -2.25 -6.53
N LEU A 243 -3.18 -0.94 -6.26
CA LEU A 243 -4.09 0.01 -6.89
C LEU A 243 -3.88 0.11 -8.40
N THR A 244 -2.62 0.18 -8.84
CA THR A 244 -2.30 0.26 -10.27
C THR A 244 -2.78 -1.00 -10.99
N LEU A 245 -2.52 -2.18 -10.41
CA LEU A 245 -3.04 -3.45 -10.91
C LEU A 245 -4.57 -3.47 -10.93
N ALA A 246 -5.23 -3.03 -9.86
CA ALA A 246 -6.68 -2.95 -9.79
C ALA A 246 -7.27 -2.12 -10.94
N TRP A 247 -6.72 -0.93 -11.20
CA TRP A 247 -7.20 -0.04 -12.26
C TRP A 247 -6.95 -0.61 -13.65
N MET A 248 -5.83 -1.30 -13.85
CA MET A 248 -5.56 -2.03 -15.08
C MET A 248 -6.59 -3.14 -15.33
N LEU A 249 -6.90 -3.95 -14.31
CA LEU A 249 -7.90 -5.02 -14.46
C LEU A 249 -9.31 -4.49 -14.69
N ILE A 250 -9.70 -3.39 -14.03
CA ILE A 250 -10.98 -2.71 -14.28
C ILE A 250 -11.03 -2.19 -15.72
N SER A 251 -9.95 -1.58 -16.21
CA SER A 251 -9.87 -1.07 -17.58
C SER A 251 -9.99 -2.19 -18.63
N ILE A 252 -9.24 -3.29 -18.45
CA ILE A 252 -9.33 -4.47 -19.31
C ILE A 252 -10.73 -5.09 -19.25
N GLY A 253 -11.32 -5.17 -18.05
CA GLY A 253 -12.69 -5.65 -17.85
C GLY A 253 -13.72 -4.80 -18.59
N GLY A 254 -13.60 -3.48 -18.54
CA GLY A 254 -14.42 -2.55 -19.30
C GLY A 254 -14.31 -2.76 -20.81
N ALA A 255 -13.08 -2.91 -21.32
CA ALA A 255 -12.86 -3.24 -22.73
C ALA A 255 -13.47 -4.60 -23.15
N GLY A 256 -13.55 -5.55 -22.21
CA GLY A 256 -14.23 -6.83 -22.43
C GLY A 256 -15.76 -6.72 -22.52
N THR A 257 -16.37 -5.68 -21.98
CA THR A 257 -17.83 -5.44 -22.09
C THR A 257 -18.26 -4.79 -23.40
N MET A 258 -17.31 -4.48 -24.29
CA MET A 258 -17.65 -3.94 -25.60
C MET A 258 -18.47 -4.93 -26.43
N ALA A 259 -19.53 -4.41 -27.01
CA ALA A 259 -20.31 -5.08 -28.04
C ALA A 259 -20.55 -4.10 -29.19
N TYR A 260 -20.49 -4.60 -30.41
CA TYR A 260 -20.80 -3.84 -31.61
C TYR A 260 -22.02 -4.46 -32.30
N SER A 261 -23.02 -3.64 -32.61
CA SER A 261 -24.22 -4.06 -33.29
C SER A 261 -24.33 -3.32 -34.62
N ALA A 262 -24.47 -4.05 -35.72
CA ALA A 262 -24.66 -3.49 -37.06
C ALA A 262 -25.82 -4.17 -37.79
N PRO A 263 -26.55 -3.42 -38.65
CA PRO A 263 -27.56 -4.02 -39.52
C PRO A 263 -26.90 -4.91 -40.57
N ALA A 264 -27.37 -6.15 -40.70
CA ALA A 264 -26.89 -7.15 -41.66
C ALA A 264 -27.95 -7.43 -42.73
N GLY A 265 -28.45 -6.37 -43.37
CA GLY A 265 -29.49 -6.45 -44.40
C GLY A 265 -30.73 -7.21 -43.91
N ASN A 266 -31.10 -8.27 -44.62
CA ASN A 266 -32.31 -9.06 -44.34
C ASN A 266 -32.19 -9.96 -43.09
N LEU A 267 -30.99 -10.12 -42.50
CA LEU A 267 -30.76 -10.95 -41.32
C LEU A 267 -31.00 -10.21 -39.99
N GLY A 268 -31.36 -8.92 -40.04
CA GLY A 268 -31.54 -8.07 -38.85
C GLY A 268 -30.21 -7.53 -38.30
N THR A 269 -30.19 -7.14 -37.02
CA THR A 269 -28.99 -6.61 -36.36
C THR A 269 -28.13 -7.74 -35.82
N ILE A 270 -26.90 -7.87 -36.32
CA ILE A 270 -25.91 -8.79 -35.77
C ILE A 270 -25.12 -8.05 -34.69
N THR A 271 -25.01 -8.67 -33.51
CA THR A 271 -24.20 -8.15 -32.41
C THR A 271 -23.01 -9.08 -32.18
N VAL A 272 -21.81 -8.51 -32.20
CA VAL A 272 -20.55 -9.23 -31.90
C VAL A 272 -19.94 -8.63 -30.64
N GLY A 273 -19.68 -9.48 -29.66
CA GLY A 273 -19.01 -9.11 -28.42
C GLY A 273 -17.50 -9.17 -28.53
N SER A 274 -16.82 -8.52 -27.58
CA SER A 274 -15.37 -8.65 -27.40
C SER A 274 -14.95 -10.10 -27.12
N PRO A 275 -13.79 -10.56 -27.61
CA PRO A 275 -13.24 -11.86 -27.24
C PRO A 275 -12.97 -11.98 -25.73
N LEU A 276 -12.88 -10.84 -25.02
CA LEU A 276 -12.70 -10.79 -23.57
C LEU A 276 -14.02 -10.81 -22.79
N ALA A 277 -15.19 -10.92 -23.45
CA ALA A 277 -16.49 -10.86 -22.79
C ALA A 277 -16.65 -11.88 -21.65
N ALA A 278 -16.12 -13.10 -21.84
CA ALA A 278 -16.19 -14.16 -20.83
C ALA A 278 -15.42 -13.83 -19.53
N VAL A 279 -14.37 -13.00 -19.62
CA VAL A 279 -13.53 -12.62 -18.48
C VAL A 279 -13.77 -11.19 -17.98
N ALA A 280 -14.60 -10.42 -18.68
CA ALA A 280 -14.86 -9.01 -18.37
C ALA A 280 -15.35 -8.79 -16.92
N VAL A 281 -16.38 -9.54 -16.53
CA VAL A 281 -16.97 -9.48 -15.19
C VAL A 281 -15.99 -9.92 -14.09
N PRO A 282 -15.34 -11.10 -14.16
CA PRO A 282 -14.40 -11.50 -13.10
C PRO A 282 -13.19 -10.57 -12.98
N LEU A 283 -12.67 -10.04 -14.10
CA LEU A 283 -11.58 -9.05 -14.05
C LEU A 283 -12.00 -7.74 -13.37
N THR A 284 -13.21 -7.26 -13.67
CA THR A 284 -13.76 -6.06 -13.04
C THR A 284 -13.96 -6.26 -11.54
N VAL A 285 -14.59 -7.37 -11.14
CA VAL A 285 -14.83 -7.69 -9.71
C VAL A 285 -13.50 -7.84 -8.96
N LEU A 286 -12.53 -8.58 -9.53
CA LEU A 286 -11.20 -8.73 -8.94
C LEU A 286 -10.50 -7.38 -8.81
N GLY A 287 -10.57 -6.55 -9.84
CA GLY A 287 -10.03 -5.19 -9.82
C GLY A 287 -10.64 -4.35 -8.71
N LEU A 288 -11.96 -4.39 -8.49
CA LEU A 288 -12.62 -3.67 -7.40
C LEU A 288 -12.18 -4.16 -6.01
N ILE A 289 -12.02 -5.48 -5.83
CA ILE A 289 -11.51 -6.05 -4.57
C ILE A 289 -10.08 -5.57 -4.31
N LEU A 290 -9.21 -5.66 -5.32
CA LEU A 290 -7.83 -5.19 -5.22
C LEU A 290 -7.77 -3.68 -4.99
N GLN A 291 -8.67 -2.90 -5.58
CA GLN A 291 -8.77 -1.47 -5.31
C GLN A 291 -9.01 -1.20 -3.82
N GLY A 292 -9.98 -1.89 -3.22
CA GLY A 292 -10.26 -1.79 -1.79
C GLY A 292 -9.06 -2.19 -0.92
N ILE A 293 -8.34 -3.26 -1.28
CA ILE A 293 -7.12 -3.70 -0.58
C ILE A 293 -6.01 -2.65 -0.72
N GLY A 294 -5.78 -2.12 -1.92
CA GLY A 294 -4.75 -1.12 -2.17
C GLY A 294 -4.99 0.16 -1.38
N VAL A 295 -6.25 0.64 -1.33
CA VAL A 295 -6.65 1.75 -0.46
C VAL A 295 -6.40 1.43 1.02
N ALA A 296 -6.75 0.22 1.48
CA ALA A 296 -6.53 -0.20 2.86
C ALA A 296 -5.04 -0.17 3.24
N LEU A 297 -4.17 -0.64 2.34
CA LEU A 297 -2.72 -0.64 2.52
C LEU A 297 -2.16 0.77 2.61
N LEU A 298 -2.65 1.71 1.79
CA LEU A 298 -2.26 3.12 1.86
C LEU A 298 -2.71 3.79 3.16
N LEU A 299 -3.87 3.42 3.72
CA LEU A 299 -4.39 3.98 4.98
C LEU A 299 -3.72 3.37 6.22
N LEU A 300 -3.11 2.20 6.10
CA LEU A 300 -2.59 1.45 7.24
C LEU A 300 -1.55 2.23 8.09
N PRO A 301 -0.59 2.98 7.49
CA PRO A 301 0.35 3.79 8.27
C PRO A 301 -0.32 4.95 9.01
N LEU A 302 -1.43 5.51 8.48
CA LEU A 302 -2.21 6.55 9.15
C LEU A 302 -2.73 6.09 10.51
N LEU A 303 -3.15 4.83 10.60
CA LEU A 303 -3.68 4.22 11.82
C LEU A 303 -2.61 3.66 12.76
N THR A 304 -1.32 3.91 12.49
CA THR A 304 -0.26 3.47 13.38
C THR A 304 -0.43 4.14 14.74
N LYS A 305 -0.69 3.34 15.79
CA LYS A 305 -0.80 3.86 17.16
C LYS A 305 0.55 4.37 17.64
N GLN A 306 0.51 5.47 18.40
CA GLN A 306 1.69 5.90 19.14
C GLN A 306 1.95 4.90 20.28
N PRO A 307 3.22 4.55 20.54
CA PRO A 307 3.54 3.77 21.73
C PRO A 307 3.05 4.53 22.96
N GLN A 308 2.20 3.90 23.76
CA GLN A 308 1.73 4.48 25.03
C GLN A 308 2.87 4.38 26.04
N LEU A 309 3.38 5.56 26.45
CA LEU A 309 4.37 5.69 27.50
C LEU A 309 3.65 5.56 28.84
N LEU A 310 3.58 4.35 29.38
CA LEU A 310 3.06 4.18 30.73
C LEU A 310 3.99 4.88 31.73
N LEU A 311 3.44 5.89 32.42
CA LEU A 311 3.96 6.38 33.68
C LEU A 311 3.89 5.23 34.68
N ARG A 312 4.95 4.46 34.83
CA ARG A 312 5.07 3.52 35.92
C ARG A 312 5.25 4.34 37.21
N ASP A 313 4.14 4.68 37.85
CA ASP A 313 4.09 5.26 39.20
C ASP A 313 4.42 4.21 40.29
N GLU A 314 4.80 2.98 39.93
CA GLU A 314 5.23 1.94 40.88
C GLU A 314 6.56 2.26 41.58
N ALA A 315 7.27 3.35 41.23
CA ALA A 315 8.40 3.83 42.03
C ALA A 315 7.98 4.68 43.24
N THR A 316 6.68 5.01 43.37
CA THR A 316 6.13 5.74 44.53
C THR A 316 5.17 4.94 45.38
N SER A 317 4.93 3.65 45.09
CA SER A 317 4.60 2.76 46.20
C SER A 317 5.91 2.55 46.95
N PRO A 318 6.07 3.09 48.18
CA PRO A 318 7.16 2.66 49.03
C PRO A 318 7.10 1.13 49.07
N PRO A 319 8.24 0.42 49.18
CA PRO A 319 8.18 -1.01 49.47
C PRO A 319 7.19 -1.18 50.60
N GLU A 320 6.10 -1.93 50.33
CA GLU A 320 5.12 -2.24 51.36
C GLU A 320 5.95 -2.78 52.53
N PRO A 321 5.96 -2.09 53.69
CA PRO A 321 6.79 -2.51 54.79
C PRO A 321 6.43 -3.97 55.06
N PRO A 322 7.43 -4.85 55.23
CA PRO A 322 7.18 -6.28 55.39
C PRO A 322 6.09 -6.45 56.44
N ASP A 323 4.97 -7.05 56.05
CA ASP A 323 3.85 -7.26 56.93
C ASP A 323 4.37 -8.06 58.13
N ALA A 324 4.43 -7.41 59.30
CA ALA A 324 5.02 -7.98 60.51
C ALA A 324 4.29 -9.25 60.97
N THR A 325 3.15 -9.58 60.35
CA THR A 325 2.36 -10.79 60.63
C THR A 325 2.91 -12.06 59.95
N ASP A 326 3.73 -11.98 58.91
CA ASP A 326 4.30 -13.16 58.24
C ASP A 326 5.38 -13.87 59.08
N GLY A 327 6.01 -13.17 60.01
CA GLY A 327 6.95 -13.76 60.98
C GLY A 327 6.29 -14.64 62.03
N VAL A 328 5.00 -14.43 62.33
CA VAL A 328 4.28 -15.19 63.39
C VAL A 328 3.70 -16.50 62.85
N ARG A 329 3.31 -16.54 61.57
CA ARG A 329 2.77 -17.76 60.95
C ARG A 329 3.83 -18.83 60.66
N ALA A 330 5.08 -18.42 60.39
CA ALA A 330 6.16 -19.37 60.14
C ALA A 330 6.58 -20.17 61.40
N THR A 331 6.33 -19.64 62.60
CA THR A 331 6.71 -20.29 63.87
C THR A 331 5.63 -21.27 64.38
N ALA A 332 4.36 -21.09 64.00
CA ALA A 332 3.26 -21.93 64.47
C ALA A 332 3.11 -23.28 63.73
N LEU A 333 3.82 -23.48 62.63
CA LEU A 333 3.79 -24.74 61.84
C LEU A 333 5.01 -25.65 62.10
N ARG A 334 5.86 -25.32 63.08
CA ARG A 334 7.04 -26.13 63.48
C ARG A 334 6.96 -26.73 64.89
N SER A 335 5.81 -26.64 65.56
CA SER A 335 5.49 -27.31 66.83
C SER A 335 4.33 -28.25 66.65
#